data_AF-A0A3D3CFI2-F1
#
_entry.id   AF-A0A3D3CFI2-F1
#
_cell.length_a   1.000
_cell.length_b   1.000
_cell.length_c   1.000
_cell.angle_alpha   90.00
_cell.angle_beta   90.00
_cell.angle_gamma   90.00
#
_symmetry.space_group_name_H-M   'P 1'
#
loop_
_entity.id
_entity.type
_entity.pdbx_description
1 polymer ?
#
loop_
_entity_poly.entity_id
_entity_poly.type
_entity_poly.pdbx_seq_one_letter_code
_entity_poly.pdbx_strand_id
1 'polypeptide(L)'
;ALSFRFFEMGNTVVKRHGLRQQGAPFLRDLSTRTNEAVNLAILDGDGVIYIDKIESRSTIKVDLSVGKRLPAYCTGLGKVLLAWMPGEKVHELLAPFPKRRFTQNTIVTCEALEESLRTVRKQGYSVDNEEYIEGLVCIAAPVRGRTGEVVAAM
;
A
#
# COMPACT_ATOMS: atom_id res chain seq x y z
N ALA A 1 18.00 -21.65 20.04
CA ALA A 1 18.79 -20.46 19.64
C ALA A 1 18.42 -19.89 18.25
N LEU A 2 17.37 -20.37 17.57
CA LEU A 2 16.91 -19.85 16.28
C LEU A 2 15.95 -18.64 16.42
N SER A 3 15.30 -18.52 17.57
CA SER A 3 14.29 -17.50 17.89
C SER A 3 14.85 -16.07 18.03
N PHE A 4 16.04 -15.91 18.60
CA PHE A 4 16.65 -14.58 18.79
C PHE A 4 17.23 -13.99 17.49
N ARG A 5 17.68 -14.81 16.53
CA ARG A 5 18.18 -14.31 15.25
C ARG A 5 17.07 -13.85 14.30
N PHE A 6 15.89 -14.48 14.35
CA PHE A 6 14.68 -13.95 13.67
C PHE A 6 14.23 -12.62 14.29
N PHE A 7 14.35 -12.48 15.61
CA PHE A 7 14.08 -11.22 16.30
C PHE A 7 15.07 -10.12 15.89
N GLU A 8 16.37 -10.42 15.79
CA GLU A 8 17.40 -9.46 15.36
C GLU A 8 17.34 -9.07 13.87
N MET A 9 16.99 -10.00 12.96
CA MET A 9 16.74 -9.66 11.55
C MET A 9 15.46 -8.84 11.39
N GLY A 10 14.40 -9.15 12.15
CA GLY A 10 13.24 -8.28 12.32
C GLY A 10 13.67 -6.89 12.81
N ASN A 11 14.63 -6.83 13.74
CA ASN A 11 15.15 -5.58 14.31
C ASN A 11 16.02 -4.74 13.34
N THR A 12 16.47 -5.30 12.21
CA THR A 12 17.17 -4.52 11.17
C THR A 12 16.18 -3.97 10.13
N VAL A 13 15.11 -4.71 9.83
CA VAL A 13 13.92 -4.21 9.11
C VAL A 13 13.26 -3.06 9.89
N VAL A 14 13.34 -3.11 11.21
CA VAL A 14 13.01 -2.09 12.21
C VAL A 14 13.84 -0.80 12.14
N LYS A 15 14.83 -0.64 11.26
CA LYS A 15 15.17 0.74 10.83
C LYS A 15 13.97 1.45 10.16
N ARG A 16 12.90 0.69 9.80
CA ARG A 16 11.51 1.14 9.55
C ARG A 16 10.71 1.54 10.82
N HIS A 17 11.21 1.38 12.04
CA HIS A 17 10.55 1.77 13.31
C HIS A 17 10.26 3.26 13.36
N GLY A 18 11.09 4.08 12.71
CA GLY A 18 10.80 5.50 12.57
C GLY A 18 9.46 5.71 11.88
N LEU A 19 9.21 5.03 10.77
CA LEU A 19 8.02 5.27 9.95
C LEU A 19 6.73 4.88 10.66
N ARG A 20 6.67 3.71 11.30
CA ARG A 20 5.48 3.30 12.08
C ARG A 20 5.25 4.24 13.27
N GLN A 21 6.29 4.50 14.07
CA GLN A 21 6.15 5.35 15.26
C GLN A 21 5.82 6.80 14.90
N GLN A 22 6.44 7.35 13.85
CA GLN A 22 6.19 8.70 13.33
C GLN A 22 4.85 8.80 12.61
N GLY A 23 4.40 7.74 11.95
CA GLY A 23 3.13 7.67 11.25
C GLY A 23 1.94 7.56 12.21
N ALA A 24 2.09 6.86 13.34
CA ALA A 24 0.99 6.54 14.24
C ALA A 24 0.12 7.74 14.68
N PRO A 25 0.65 8.94 14.99
CA PRO A 25 -0.15 10.12 15.26
C PRO A 25 -1.05 10.53 14.07
N PHE A 26 -0.54 10.45 12.84
CA PHE A 26 -1.27 10.82 11.63
C PHE A 26 -2.36 9.80 11.29
N LEU A 27 -2.08 8.49 11.46
CA LEU A 27 -3.12 7.46 11.30
C LEU A 27 -4.27 7.67 12.28
N ARG A 28 -3.94 7.98 13.55
CA ARG A 28 -4.95 8.25 14.58
C ARG A 28 -5.77 9.50 14.29
N ASP A 29 -5.13 10.59 13.89
CA ASP A 29 -5.84 11.82 13.50
C ASP A 29 -6.78 11.56 12.33
N LEU A 30 -6.28 10.93 11.26
CA LEU A 30 -7.08 10.64 10.08
C LEU A 30 -8.26 9.73 10.40
N SER A 31 -8.04 8.63 11.13
CA SER A 31 -9.11 7.73 11.54
C SER A 31 -10.13 8.41 12.45
N THR A 32 -9.68 9.33 13.34
CA THR A 32 -10.61 10.09 14.19
C THR A 32 -11.48 11.04 13.37
N ARG A 33 -10.92 11.66 12.34
CA ARG A 33 -11.62 12.63 11.48
C ARG A 33 -12.55 11.98 10.48
N THR A 34 -12.22 10.80 9.97
CA THR A 34 -13.03 10.08 8.97
C THR A 34 -13.92 9.02 9.57
N ASN A 35 -13.65 8.57 10.80
CA ASN A 35 -14.22 7.39 11.42
C ASN A 35 -13.99 6.07 10.63
N GLU A 36 -13.01 6.08 9.71
CA GLU A 36 -12.67 4.95 8.86
C GLU A 36 -11.40 4.23 9.32
N ALA A 37 -11.19 3.03 8.76
CA ALA A 37 -9.95 2.29 8.94
C ALA A 37 -8.82 2.98 8.16
N VAL A 38 -7.67 3.15 8.79
CA VAL A 38 -6.49 3.77 8.17
C VAL A 38 -5.34 2.78 8.21
N ASN A 39 -4.68 2.59 7.08
CA ASN A 39 -3.60 1.63 6.92
C ASN A 39 -2.32 2.37 6.55
N LEU A 40 -1.18 1.83 6.97
CA LEU A 40 0.13 2.28 6.49
C LEU A 40 0.83 1.07 5.87
N ALA A 41 1.30 1.23 4.64
CA ALA A 41 1.96 0.15 3.92
C ALA A 41 3.21 0.63 3.18
N ILE A 42 4.02 -0.35 2.83
CA ILE A 42 5.28 -0.18 2.10
C ILE A 42 5.33 -1.18 0.96
N LEU A 43 6.14 -0.88 -0.04
CA LEU A 43 6.37 -1.79 -1.16
C LEU A 43 7.43 -2.82 -0.78
N ASP A 44 7.19 -4.07 -1.15
CA ASP A 44 8.17 -5.15 -1.06
C ASP A 44 7.95 -6.07 -2.25
N GLY A 45 8.87 -6.09 -3.21
CA GLY A 45 8.64 -6.80 -4.48
C GLY A 45 7.36 -6.30 -5.18
N ASP A 46 6.59 -7.22 -5.73
CA ASP A 46 5.32 -6.98 -6.46
C ASP A 46 4.11 -6.69 -5.56
N GLY A 47 4.31 -6.57 -4.26
CA GLY A 47 3.26 -6.48 -3.26
C GLY A 47 3.45 -5.34 -2.28
N VAL A 48 2.36 -5.03 -1.58
CA VAL A 48 2.35 -4.12 -0.44
C VAL A 48 2.30 -4.91 0.86
N ILE A 49 3.07 -4.48 1.86
CA ILE A 49 3.04 -5.04 3.21
C ILE A 49 2.45 -3.98 4.14
N TYR A 50 1.38 -4.34 4.84
CA TYR A 50 0.76 -3.50 5.87
C TYR A 50 1.64 -3.48 7.11
N ILE A 51 2.10 -2.30 7.53
CA ILE A 51 3.01 -2.13 8.67
C ILE A 51 2.37 -1.46 9.87
N ASP A 52 1.24 -0.76 9.68
CA ASP A 52 0.41 -0.24 10.77
C ASP A 52 -1.04 -0.14 10.32
N LYS A 53 -1.96 -0.17 11.30
CA LYS A 53 -3.39 -0.05 11.04
C LYS A 53 -4.11 0.53 12.26
N ILE A 54 -5.05 1.43 12.00
CA ILE A 54 -6.12 1.79 12.93
C ILE A 54 -7.40 1.17 12.40
N GLU A 55 -8.02 0.32 13.21
CA GLU A 55 -9.29 -0.30 12.88
C GLU A 55 -10.42 0.73 12.91
N SER A 56 -11.37 0.62 11.99
CA SER A 56 -12.60 1.40 12.07
C SER A 56 -13.45 0.94 13.25
N ARG A 57 -14.38 1.80 13.66
CA ARG A 57 -15.40 1.47 14.66
C ARG A 57 -16.60 0.71 14.07
N SER A 58 -16.57 0.40 12.77
CA SER A 58 -17.64 -0.35 12.10
C SER A 58 -17.69 -1.81 12.55
N THR A 59 -18.88 -2.40 12.50
CA THR A 59 -19.11 -3.82 12.74
C THR A 59 -18.60 -4.70 11.60
N ILE A 60 -18.55 -4.16 10.38
CA ILE A 60 -17.98 -4.83 9.22
C ILE A 60 -16.51 -4.48 9.13
N LYS A 61 -15.65 -5.50 9.15
CA LYS A 61 -14.19 -5.35 9.06
C LYS A 61 -13.65 -6.21 7.93
N VAL A 62 -12.85 -5.59 7.07
CA VAL A 62 -12.05 -6.30 6.09
C VAL A 62 -10.79 -6.80 6.78
N ASP A 63 -10.46 -8.09 6.62
CA ASP A 63 -9.21 -8.65 7.12
C ASP A 63 -8.01 -8.09 6.33
N LEU A 64 -7.48 -6.98 6.81
CA LEU A 64 -6.27 -6.32 6.32
C LEU A 64 -5.29 -6.13 7.47
N SER A 65 -4.95 -7.23 8.13
CA SER A 65 -4.12 -7.24 9.34
C SER A 65 -2.68 -6.78 9.08
N VAL A 66 -2.01 -6.21 10.08
CA VAL A 66 -0.58 -5.88 10.00
C VAL A 66 0.24 -7.13 9.67
N GLY A 67 1.19 -7.00 8.75
CA GLY A 67 1.99 -8.09 8.19
C GLY A 67 1.35 -8.76 6.97
N LYS A 68 0.09 -8.48 6.65
CA LYS A 68 -0.56 -9.00 5.43
C LYS A 68 0.09 -8.40 4.18
N ARG A 69 0.25 -9.25 3.16
CA ARG A 69 0.78 -8.87 1.84
C ARG A 69 -0.33 -8.94 0.81
N LEU A 70 -0.52 -7.86 0.04
CA LEU A 70 -1.44 -7.81 -1.09
C LEU A 70 -0.72 -7.43 -2.39
N PRO A 71 -1.26 -7.78 -3.58
CA PRO A 71 -0.67 -7.35 -4.84
C PRO A 71 -0.69 -5.83 -4.99
N ALA A 72 0.42 -5.23 -5.42
CA ALA A 72 0.52 -3.77 -5.50
C ALA A 72 -0.32 -3.18 -6.66
N TYR A 73 -0.52 -3.93 -7.74
CA TYR A 73 -1.15 -3.43 -8.96
C TYR A 73 -2.66 -3.12 -8.82
N CYS A 74 -3.33 -3.71 -7.83
CA CYS A 74 -4.79 -3.61 -7.66
C CYS A 74 -5.18 -3.11 -6.26
N THR A 75 -4.29 -2.39 -5.58
CA THR A 75 -4.59 -1.75 -4.29
C THR A 75 -4.24 -0.27 -4.37
N GLY A 76 -4.98 0.57 -3.62
CA GLY A 76 -4.70 2.01 -3.60
C GLY A 76 -3.27 2.31 -3.12
N LEU A 77 -2.89 1.69 -1.99
CA LEU A 77 -1.54 1.80 -1.42
C LEU A 77 -0.46 1.38 -2.42
N GLY A 78 -0.68 0.28 -3.14
CA GLY A 78 0.27 -0.23 -4.13
C GLY A 78 0.40 0.70 -5.34
N LYS A 79 -0.71 1.21 -5.87
CA LYS A 79 -0.67 2.18 -6.96
C LYS A 79 0.06 3.46 -6.58
N VAL A 80 -0.10 3.95 -5.35
CA VAL A 80 0.71 5.08 -4.83
C VAL A 80 2.19 4.73 -4.81
N LEU A 81 2.55 3.57 -4.28
CA LEU A 81 3.96 3.16 -4.15
C LEU A 81 4.64 2.95 -5.52
N LEU A 82 3.90 2.47 -6.52
CA LEU A 82 4.39 2.25 -7.87
C LEU A 82 4.45 3.55 -8.70
N ALA A 83 3.59 4.53 -8.43
CA ALA A 83 3.40 5.69 -9.29
C ALA A 83 4.65 6.55 -9.47
N TRP A 84 5.54 6.64 -8.48
CA TRP A 84 6.79 7.43 -8.58
C TRP A 84 8.03 6.59 -8.93
N MET A 85 7.87 5.29 -9.21
CA MET A 85 8.96 4.45 -9.71
C MET A 85 9.18 4.69 -11.21
N PRO A 86 10.40 4.45 -11.73
CA PRO A 86 10.65 4.38 -13.17
C PRO A 86 9.75 3.32 -13.81
N GLY A 87 9.11 3.65 -14.94
CA GLY A 87 8.13 2.77 -15.61
C GLY A 87 8.69 1.39 -15.95
N GLU A 88 9.92 1.34 -16.46
CA GLU A 88 10.63 0.08 -16.77
C GLU A 88 10.74 -0.83 -15.54
N LYS A 89 11.06 -0.26 -14.36
CA LYS A 89 11.14 -1.02 -13.11
C LYS A 89 9.77 -1.53 -12.66
N VAL A 90 8.70 -0.76 -12.88
CA VAL A 90 7.33 -1.22 -12.58
C VAL A 90 6.95 -2.38 -13.50
N HIS A 91 7.27 -2.29 -14.79
CA HIS A 91 7.02 -3.34 -15.76
C HIS A 91 7.78 -4.62 -15.39
N GLU A 92 9.09 -4.53 -15.12
CA GLU A 92 9.90 -5.68 -14.68
C GLU A 92 9.37 -6.31 -13.39
N LEU A 93 9.04 -5.48 -12.40
CA LEU A 93 8.54 -5.92 -11.09
C LEU A 93 7.20 -6.65 -11.19
N LEU A 94 6.35 -6.24 -12.13
CA LEU A 94 5.00 -6.77 -12.30
C LEU A 94 4.87 -7.69 -13.52
N ALA A 95 5.93 -8.02 -14.23
CA ALA A 95 5.83 -9.04 -15.27
C ALA A 95 5.56 -10.44 -14.65
N PRO A 96 4.89 -11.37 -15.38
CA PRO A 96 4.20 -11.16 -16.64
C PRO A 96 2.78 -10.61 -16.47
N PHE A 97 2.23 -10.09 -17.57
CA PHE A 97 0.82 -9.77 -17.77
C PHE A 97 0.15 -10.81 -18.69
N PRO A 98 -1.19 -11.01 -18.63
CA PRO A 98 -2.15 -10.29 -17.81
C PRO A 98 -2.09 -10.70 -16.32
N LYS A 99 -2.47 -9.76 -15.44
CA LYS A 99 -2.59 -10.04 -14.02
C LYS A 99 -3.88 -10.79 -13.69
N ARG A 100 -3.87 -11.46 -12.54
CA ARG A 100 -5.07 -12.10 -11.99
C ARG A 100 -6.18 -11.07 -11.81
N ARG A 101 -7.38 -11.39 -12.25
CA ARG A 101 -8.59 -10.62 -11.95
C ARG A 101 -9.13 -11.03 -10.58
N PHE A 102 -9.38 -10.06 -9.69
CA PHE A 102 -10.01 -10.30 -8.38
C PHE A 102 -11.48 -9.86 -8.37
N THR A 103 -11.80 -8.78 -9.09
CA THR A 103 -13.12 -8.21 -9.29
C THR A 103 -13.29 -7.77 -10.75
N GLN A 104 -14.46 -7.26 -11.11
CA GLN A 104 -14.66 -6.66 -12.45
C GLN A 104 -13.79 -5.43 -12.69
N ASN A 105 -13.45 -4.68 -11.64
CA ASN A 105 -12.68 -3.44 -11.73
C ASN A 105 -11.17 -3.67 -11.68
N THR A 106 -10.69 -4.89 -11.38
CA THR A 106 -9.26 -5.17 -11.33
C THR A 106 -8.57 -4.81 -12.65
N ILE A 107 -7.53 -3.97 -12.56
CA ILE A 107 -6.63 -3.68 -13.67
C ILE A 107 -5.79 -4.93 -13.96
N VAL A 108 -5.86 -5.45 -15.19
CA VAL A 108 -5.17 -6.69 -15.58
C VAL A 108 -4.12 -6.53 -16.67
N THR A 109 -4.04 -5.37 -17.33
CA THR A 109 -3.07 -5.12 -18.41
C THR A 109 -2.02 -4.09 -17.98
N CYS A 110 -0.87 -4.11 -18.64
CA CYS A 110 0.21 -3.17 -18.33
C CYS A 110 -0.19 -1.74 -18.69
N GLU A 111 -0.82 -1.55 -19.85
CA GLU A 111 -1.19 -0.25 -20.40
C GLU A 111 -2.21 0.46 -19.48
N ALA A 112 -3.20 -0.28 -19.00
CA ALA A 112 -4.20 0.25 -18.07
C ALA A 112 -3.58 0.59 -16.70
N LEU A 113 -2.61 -0.21 -16.24
CA LEU A 113 -1.87 0.10 -15.01
C LEU A 113 -1.04 1.37 -15.19
N GLU A 114 -0.30 1.50 -16.27
CA GLU A 114 0.51 2.70 -16.56
C GLU A 114 -0.34 3.97 -16.63
N GLU A 115 -1.53 3.90 -17.24
CA GLU A 115 -2.50 4.99 -17.24
C GLU A 115 -2.99 5.34 -15.83
N SER A 116 -3.32 4.32 -15.03
CA SER A 116 -3.69 4.51 -13.63
C SER A 116 -2.57 5.20 -12.84
N LEU A 117 -1.32 4.74 -12.99
CA LEU A 117 -0.15 5.32 -12.32
C LEU A 117 0.15 6.75 -12.79
N ARG A 118 -0.06 7.07 -14.08
CA ARG A 118 0.00 8.46 -14.59
C ARG A 118 -1.05 9.34 -13.91
N THR A 119 -2.26 8.85 -13.75
CA THR A 119 -3.34 9.56 -13.05
C THR A 119 -2.97 9.80 -11.59
N VAL A 120 -2.48 8.78 -10.89
CA VAL A 120 -2.01 8.88 -9.50
C VAL A 120 -0.92 9.94 -9.33
N ARG A 121 0.10 9.95 -10.23
CA ARG A 121 1.14 10.99 -10.22
C ARG A 121 0.58 12.39 -10.39
N LYS A 122 -0.38 12.56 -11.32
CA LYS A 122 -0.98 13.87 -11.65
C LYS A 122 -1.79 14.44 -10.49
N GLN A 123 -2.59 13.61 -9.81
CA GLN A 123 -3.49 14.06 -8.74
C GLN A 123 -2.86 13.98 -7.33
N GLY A 124 -1.79 13.19 -7.16
CA GLY A 124 -1.07 13.05 -5.91
C GLY A 124 -1.63 12.00 -4.94
N TYR A 125 -2.68 11.28 -5.31
CA TYR A 125 -3.30 10.20 -4.54
C TYR A 125 -3.85 9.13 -5.48
N SER A 126 -4.22 7.97 -4.95
CA SER A 126 -4.93 6.92 -5.69
C SER A 126 -6.32 6.71 -5.14
N VAL A 127 -7.20 6.18 -6.01
CA VAL A 127 -8.48 5.61 -5.62
C VAL A 127 -8.46 4.16 -6.11
N ASP A 128 -8.68 3.23 -5.20
CA ASP A 128 -8.98 1.83 -5.48
C ASP A 128 -10.49 1.69 -5.39
N ASN A 129 -11.13 1.50 -6.55
CA ASN A 129 -12.58 1.40 -6.65
C ASN A 129 -12.98 -0.06 -6.83
N GLU A 130 -13.00 -0.80 -5.72
CA GLU A 130 -13.35 -2.22 -5.70
C GLU A 130 -12.42 -3.07 -6.58
N GLU A 131 -11.13 -2.76 -6.66
CA GLU A 131 -10.20 -3.45 -7.58
C GLU A 131 -9.68 -4.77 -7.02
N TYR A 132 -9.58 -4.88 -5.69
CA TYR A 132 -9.16 -6.11 -5.01
C TYR A 132 -10.30 -6.85 -4.32
N ILE A 133 -11.24 -6.12 -3.71
CA ILE A 133 -12.38 -6.67 -2.96
C ILE A 133 -13.63 -5.93 -3.40
N GLU A 134 -14.67 -6.67 -3.80
CA GLU A 134 -15.98 -6.09 -4.13
C GLU A 134 -16.59 -5.41 -2.90
N GLY A 135 -17.18 -4.23 -3.10
CA GLY A 135 -17.72 -3.38 -2.05
C GLY A 135 -16.68 -2.62 -1.22
N LEU A 136 -15.38 -2.71 -1.53
CA LEU A 136 -14.33 -1.95 -0.84
C LEU A 136 -13.73 -0.86 -1.72
N VAL A 137 -13.88 0.40 -1.29
CA VAL A 137 -13.21 1.56 -1.91
C VAL A 137 -12.14 2.09 -0.97
N CYS A 138 -10.94 2.33 -1.47
CA CYS A 138 -9.84 2.91 -0.70
C CYS A 138 -9.31 4.17 -1.38
N ILE A 139 -8.87 5.13 -0.57
CA ILE A 139 -8.08 6.28 -1.03
C ILE A 139 -6.71 6.16 -0.36
N ALA A 140 -5.64 6.39 -1.13
CA ALA A 140 -4.28 6.37 -0.58
C ALA A 140 -3.43 7.54 -1.09
N ALA A 141 -2.55 8.05 -0.26
CA ALA A 141 -1.61 9.13 -0.55
C ALA A 141 -0.16 8.74 -0.21
N PRO A 142 0.84 9.32 -0.90
CA PRO A 142 2.25 9.00 -0.67
C PRO A 142 2.76 9.58 0.64
N VAL A 143 3.49 8.76 1.40
CA VAL A 143 4.34 9.22 2.50
C VAL A 143 5.75 9.40 1.96
N ARG A 144 6.25 10.64 2.00
CA ARG A 144 7.55 10.99 1.44
C ARG A 144 8.66 10.97 2.49
N GLY A 145 9.80 10.41 2.11
CA GLY A 145 11.04 10.46 2.87
C GLY A 145 11.71 11.83 2.76
N ARG A 146 12.87 11.96 3.42
CA ARG A 146 13.61 13.23 3.50
C ARG A 146 14.13 13.71 2.15
N THR A 147 14.36 12.80 1.20
CA THR A 147 14.83 13.15 -0.15
C THR A 147 13.69 13.30 -1.16
N GLY A 148 12.44 13.28 -0.69
CA GLY A 148 11.23 13.46 -1.51
C GLY A 148 10.73 12.18 -2.17
N GLU A 149 11.46 11.07 -2.01
CA GLU A 149 11.10 9.74 -2.48
C GLU A 149 9.87 9.20 -1.74
N VAL A 150 9.02 8.43 -2.41
CA VAL A 150 7.87 7.79 -1.76
C VAL A 150 8.35 6.53 -1.03
N VAL A 151 8.29 6.55 0.30
CA VAL A 151 8.78 5.45 1.16
C VAL A 151 7.67 4.58 1.72
N ALA A 152 6.43 5.10 1.71
CA ALA A 152 5.23 4.42 2.17
C ALA A 152 3.99 5.01 1.49
N ALA A 153 2.84 4.38 1.71
CA ALA A 153 1.53 4.92 1.39
C ALA A 153 0.59 4.79 2.60
N MET A 154 -0.34 5.73 2.72
CA MET A 154 -1.39 5.77 3.75
C MET A 154 -2.74 6.01 3.11
#